data_AF-A0ABD3HD99-F1
#
_entry.id   AF-A0ABD3HD99-F1
#
_cell.length_a   1.000
_cell.length_b   1.000
_cell.length_c   1.000
_cell.angle_alpha   90.00
_cell.angle_beta   90.00
_cell.angle_gamma   90.00
#
_symmetry.space_group_name_H-M   'P 1'
#
loop_
_entity.id
_entity.type
_entity.pdbx_description
1 polymer ?
#
loop_
_entity_poly.entity_id
_entity_poly.type
_entity_poly.pdbx_seq_one_letter_code
_entity_poly.pdbx_strand_id
1 'polypeptide(L)'
;MIWWDVAACTCPQKCDVLRIFHDRGFARAVIHRRYLRLGHPFCQIGLSSSPSEMSQPSSGPDESGSGDELNDSGDDSPSNSGTSAEGGIVNVDFEFFDPKPTDFHGVKALLKSYLDDTAWDISEFVDIFLAQTTVGTVIKTSDDDNPIGILTALSLARYKDRRCIEEIYQYLLKNCSESSTKEKLEAVWSKQAKHVGLIVSERLVNVPVDLVPHLYTSLLDEVMWATEDEPTKELQDCFKFKEYLVVTRVFVELPKKGSSKQGKKMKKNKGSPVDGGELIFIKPEDEILHKLSSWSFSFRDKAEALAAHETKNMKQLRLVMGIQAKAMESFKEQVKKLVEDGDE
;
A
#
# COMPACT_ATOMS: atom_id res chain seq x y z
N MET A 1 -10.77 34.94 27.80
CA MET A 1 -12.17 35.21 28.20
C MET A 1 -12.76 36.23 27.23
N ILE A 2 -13.19 35.80 26.03
CA ILE A 2 -14.09 36.53 25.13
C ILE A 2 -14.86 35.45 24.35
N TRP A 3 -16.17 35.44 24.52
CA TRP A 3 -17.15 34.63 23.81
C TRP A 3 -17.49 35.29 22.47
N TRP A 4 -17.71 34.48 21.43
CA TRP A 4 -18.66 34.81 20.37
C TRP A 4 -19.46 33.55 20.02
N ASP A 5 -20.78 33.68 20.20
CA ASP A 5 -21.82 32.73 19.83
C ASP A 5 -21.77 32.36 18.34
N VAL A 6 -21.97 31.07 18.04
CA VAL A 6 -22.55 30.65 16.77
C VAL A 6 -23.78 29.79 17.07
N ALA A 7 -24.91 30.41 16.75
CA ALA A 7 -26.28 29.93 16.69
C ALA A 7 -26.47 28.39 16.62
N ALA A 8 -27.32 27.92 17.53
CA ALA A 8 -27.97 26.62 17.47
C ALA A 8 -28.76 26.47 16.17
N CYS A 9 -28.29 25.60 15.28
CA CYS A 9 -29.05 25.12 14.14
C CYS A 9 -29.67 23.77 14.52
N THR A 10 -30.97 23.79 14.83
CA THR A 10 -31.78 22.61 15.13
C THR A 10 -32.10 21.85 13.85
N CYS A 11 -31.32 20.81 13.53
CA CYS A 11 -31.68 19.81 12.52
C CYS A 11 -31.21 18.41 12.97
N PRO A 12 -32.11 17.47 13.34
CA PRO A 12 -31.72 16.25 14.04
C PRO A 12 -31.41 15.04 13.14
N GLN A 13 -30.87 15.19 11.92
CA GLN A 13 -30.61 14.03 11.03
C GLN A 13 -29.30 13.99 10.25
N LYS A 14 -28.26 14.77 10.60
CA LYS A 14 -26.95 14.69 9.90
C LYS A 14 -25.69 14.74 10.78
N CYS A 15 -25.78 14.53 12.09
CA CYS A 15 -24.62 14.70 12.98
C CYS A 15 -24.04 13.42 13.61
N ASP A 16 -24.58 12.23 13.36
CA ASP A 16 -24.14 11.02 14.09
C ASP A 16 -22.99 10.22 13.44
N VAL A 17 -22.60 10.51 12.19
CA VAL A 17 -21.51 9.76 11.53
C VAL A 17 -20.13 10.42 11.70
N LEU A 18 -20.07 11.73 11.92
CA LEU A 18 -18.78 12.42 12.14
C LEU A 18 -18.31 12.42 13.60
N ARG A 19 -19.19 12.10 14.57
CA ARG A 19 -18.85 12.18 16.00
C ARG A 19 -18.11 10.95 16.55
N ILE A 20 -18.03 9.87 15.77
CA ILE A 20 -17.33 8.63 16.16
C ILE A 20 -15.82 8.72 15.88
N PHE A 21 -15.37 9.62 15.00
CA PHE A 21 -13.98 9.66 14.51
C PHE A 21 -13.05 10.62 15.27
N HIS A 22 -13.53 11.28 16.33
CA HIS A 22 -12.72 12.20 17.14
C HIS A 22 -12.42 11.67 18.55
N ASP A 23 -12.51 10.34 18.74
CA ASP A 23 -12.08 9.71 19.99
C ASP A 23 -10.59 9.33 19.89
N ARG A 24 -9.72 10.30 20.21
CA ARG A 24 -8.27 10.09 20.34
C ARG A 24 -7.92 8.97 21.34
N GLY A 25 -8.85 8.57 22.21
CA GLY A 25 -8.69 7.46 23.15
C GLY A 25 -8.80 6.09 22.49
N PHE A 26 -9.74 5.92 21.55
CA PHE A 26 -9.96 4.64 20.87
C PHE A 26 -8.80 4.28 19.94
N ALA A 27 -8.37 5.23 19.08
CA ALA A 27 -7.21 5.02 18.22
C ALA A 27 -5.95 4.67 19.04
N ARG A 28 -5.72 5.35 20.17
CA ARG A 28 -4.61 5.00 21.08
C ARG A 28 -4.75 3.60 21.69
N ALA A 29 -5.95 3.16 22.06
CA ALA A 29 -6.17 1.84 22.64
C ALA A 29 -5.96 0.71 21.61
N VAL A 30 -6.40 0.92 20.37
CA VAL A 30 -6.18 -0.01 19.25
C VAL A 30 -4.70 -0.07 18.88
N ILE A 31 -4.04 1.09 18.71
CA ILE A 31 -2.59 1.18 18.44
C ILE A 31 -1.78 0.54 19.58
N HIS A 32 -2.16 0.76 20.84
CA HIS A 32 -1.48 0.16 22.00
C HIS A 32 -1.69 -1.36 22.09
N ARG A 33 -2.89 -1.87 21.79
CA ARG A 33 -3.14 -3.33 21.69
C ARG A 33 -2.40 -3.97 20.52
N ARG A 34 -2.31 -3.28 19.38
CA ARG A 34 -1.48 -3.66 18.23
C ARG A 34 -0.01 -3.75 18.63
N TYR A 35 0.52 -2.73 19.31
CA TYR A 35 1.91 -2.73 19.82
C TYR A 35 2.20 -3.88 20.79
N LEU A 36 1.25 -4.21 21.68
CA LEU A 36 1.38 -5.32 22.64
C LEU A 36 1.28 -6.70 21.98
N ARG A 37 0.52 -6.86 20.88
CA ARG A 37 0.34 -8.14 20.19
C ARG A 37 1.42 -8.41 19.13
N LEU A 38 1.86 -7.37 18.42
CA LEU A 38 2.88 -7.49 17.36
C LEU A 38 4.31 -7.45 17.88
N GLY A 39 4.54 -6.93 19.10
CA GLY A 39 5.86 -6.86 19.73
C GLY A 39 6.94 -6.42 18.75
N HIS A 40 6.96 -5.15 18.32
CA HIS A 40 7.98 -4.50 17.47
C HIS A 40 8.65 -5.45 16.44
N PRO A 41 8.26 -5.43 15.15
CA PRO A 41 9.10 -6.06 14.13
C PRO A 41 10.32 -5.17 13.90
N PHE A 42 11.32 -5.29 14.78
CA PHE A 42 12.68 -4.90 14.44
C PHE A 42 13.16 -5.94 13.43
N CYS A 43 12.85 -5.75 12.15
CA CYS A 43 13.39 -6.59 11.08
C CYS A 43 14.84 -6.18 10.87
N GLN A 44 15.74 -6.63 11.75
CA GLN A 44 17.17 -6.64 11.47
C GLN A 44 17.42 -7.70 10.41
N ILE A 45 17.50 -7.30 9.15
CA ILE A 45 18.15 -8.10 8.11
C ILE A 45 19.66 -8.03 8.41
N GLY A 46 20.11 -8.92 9.29
CA GLY A 46 21.51 -9.03 9.69
C GLY A 46 22.31 -9.83 8.67
N LEU A 47 23.16 -9.16 7.90
CA LEU A 47 24.37 -9.78 7.39
C LEU A 47 25.36 -9.91 8.56
N SER A 48 25.81 -11.14 8.82
CA SER A 48 26.71 -11.55 9.91
C SER A 48 27.90 -10.59 10.09
N SER A 49 28.24 -10.18 11.32
CA SER A 49 29.20 -10.93 12.15
C SER A 49 29.22 -10.42 13.60
N SER A 50 29.54 -11.34 14.52
CA SER A 50 29.54 -11.23 15.99
C SER A 50 30.93 -10.84 16.56
N PRO A 51 31.18 -10.88 17.89
CA PRO A 51 30.93 -9.82 18.87
C PRO A 51 32.23 -9.32 19.55
N SER A 52 32.25 -8.11 20.10
CA SER A 52 33.33 -7.68 21.02
C SER A 52 32.88 -6.73 22.13
N GLU A 53 32.89 -7.33 23.33
CA GLU A 53 33.21 -6.84 24.67
C GLU A 53 33.02 -5.38 25.12
N MET A 54 32.22 -5.29 26.18
CA MET A 54 32.14 -4.38 27.32
C MET A 54 33.43 -3.61 27.73
N SER A 55 33.32 -2.29 27.90
CA SER A 55 33.99 -1.54 28.99
C SER A 55 33.43 -0.11 29.20
N GLN A 56 33.12 0.22 30.45
CA GLN A 56 33.16 1.56 31.06
C GLN A 56 34.23 1.52 32.18
N PRO A 57 34.60 2.59 32.94
CA PRO A 57 34.22 4.03 32.95
C PRO A 57 35.44 5.01 33.11
N SER A 58 35.18 6.32 33.29
CA SER A 58 35.88 7.33 34.18
C SER A 58 35.96 8.73 33.53
N SER A 59 35.16 9.73 33.96
CA SER A 59 35.34 10.77 35.02
C SER A 59 36.21 11.98 34.62
N GLY A 60 35.65 13.21 34.78
CA GLY A 60 36.13 14.56 34.33
C GLY A 60 37.39 15.12 35.04
N PRO A 61 37.66 16.46 35.12
CA PRO A 61 36.68 17.58 35.23
C PRO A 61 37.00 18.95 34.52
N ASP A 62 35.97 19.81 34.49
CA ASP A 62 35.85 21.28 34.71
C ASP A 62 36.61 22.43 33.97
N GLU A 63 35.82 23.51 33.80
CA GLU A 63 36.09 24.97 33.82
C GLU A 63 36.19 25.83 32.52
N SER A 64 35.08 26.52 32.25
CA SER A 64 34.85 27.97 31.97
C SER A 64 35.95 28.90 31.41
N GLY A 65 35.55 29.77 30.47
CA GLY A 65 36.20 31.08 30.25
C GLY A 65 35.84 31.77 28.93
N SER A 66 35.26 32.96 29.03
CA SER A 66 34.69 33.87 28.01
C SER A 66 35.70 34.70 27.18
N GLY A 67 35.26 35.25 26.03
CA GLY A 67 35.73 36.57 25.55
C GLY A 67 36.03 36.67 24.05
N ASP A 68 35.53 37.74 23.44
CA ASP A 68 35.44 38.04 22.00
C ASP A 68 36.73 38.49 21.27
N GLU A 69 36.58 38.53 19.93
CA GLU A 69 37.11 39.50 18.96
C GLU A 69 38.13 39.04 17.89
N LEU A 70 37.86 39.62 16.71
CA LEU A 70 38.29 39.32 15.35
C LEU A 70 39.75 39.71 15.07
N ASN A 71 40.44 38.95 14.21
CA ASN A 71 41.23 39.58 13.15
C ASN A 71 41.49 38.65 11.96
N ASP A 72 41.36 39.24 10.78
CA ASP A 72 41.56 38.75 9.42
C ASP A 72 43.05 38.83 9.04
N SER A 73 43.58 37.82 8.34
CA SER A 73 44.67 37.93 7.35
C SER A 73 44.94 36.56 6.70
N GLY A 74 44.74 36.48 5.39
CA GLY A 74 44.97 35.29 4.58
C GLY A 74 46.44 34.94 4.38
N ASP A 75 46.68 33.63 4.20
CA ASP A 75 47.85 33.11 3.52
C ASP A 75 47.45 31.84 2.74
N ASP A 76 47.78 31.86 1.44
CA ASP A 76 47.51 30.81 0.47
C ASP A 76 48.52 29.67 0.63
N SER A 77 48.02 28.47 0.95
CA SER A 77 48.78 27.23 0.76
C SER A 77 47.85 26.16 0.18
N PRO A 78 48.13 25.63 -1.03
CA PRO A 78 47.28 24.63 -1.65
C PRO A 78 47.58 23.27 -1.00
N SER A 79 46.89 22.96 0.08
CA SER A 79 46.86 21.60 0.63
C SER A 79 45.98 20.73 -0.26
N ASN A 80 46.61 20.18 -1.30
CA ASN A 80 46.15 18.99 -1.99
C ASN A 80 46.13 17.83 -0.97
N SER A 81 45.02 17.69 -0.25
CA SER A 81 44.72 16.50 0.56
C SER A 81 43.71 15.66 -0.21
N GLY A 82 44.15 14.45 -0.53
CA GLY A 82 43.59 13.58 -1.54
C GLY A 82 42.11 13.28 -1.38
N THR A 83 41.52 13.02 -2.54
CA THR A 83 40.29 12.29 -2.75
C THR A 83 40.11 11.13 -1.76
N SER A 84 39.22 11.29 -0.80
CA SER A 84 38.45 10.16 -0.25
C SER A 84 37.01 10.38 -0.65
N ALA A 85 36.68 9.99 -1.87
CA ALA A 85 35.35 9.51 -2.17
C ALA A 85 35.16 8.21 -1.37
N GLU A 86 35.00 8.32 -0.05
CA GLU A 86 34.48 7.23 0.75
C GLU A 86 33.03 7.08 0.33
N GLY A 87 32.78 6.09 -0.53
CA GLY A 87 31.46 5.51 -0.70
C GLY A 87 31.02 4.95 0.65
N GLY A 88 30.51 5.83 1.50
CA GLY A 88 29.88 5.45 2.76
C GLY A 88 28.74 4.50 2.44
N ILE A 89 28.69 3.37 3.12
CA ILE A 89 27.58 2.43 3.03
C ILE A 89 26.35 3.18 3.54
N VAL A 90 25.46 3.56 2.62
CA VAL A 90 24.16 4.15 2.97
C VAL A 90 23.27 2.99 3.40
N ASN A 91 23.09 2.81 4.70
CA ASN A 91 22.08 1.89 5.21
C ASN A 91 20.70 2.55 5.05
N VAL A 92 19.76 1.84 4.43
CA VAL A 92 18.38 2.29 4.28
C VAL A 92 17.51 1.24 4.94
N ASP A 93 16.89 1.62 6.05
CA ASP A 93 15.95 0.76 6.76
C ASP A 93 14.53 1.07 6.28
N PHE A 94 13.77 0.01 5.97
CA PHE A 94 12.36 0.13 5.60
C PHE A 94 11.50 -0.19 6.81
N GLU A 95 10.71 0.78 7.24
CA GLU A 95 9.85 0.68 8.41
C GLU A 95 8.37 0.70 8.03
N PHE A 96 7.58 0.01 8.84
CA PHE A 96 6.13 -0.10 8.69
C PHE A 96 5.45 0.79 9.73
N PHE A 97 4.64 1.73 9.26
CA PHE A 97 3.90 2.65 10.11
C PHE A 97 2.40 2.53 9.90
N ASP A 98 1.65 2.91 10.93
CA ASP A 98 0.21 3.13 10.83
C ASP A 98 -0.05 4.37 9.97
N PRO A 99 -1.07 4.37 9.09
CA PRO A 99 -1.42 5.53 8.29
C PRO A 99 -1.73 6.76 9.17
N LYS A 100 -1.11 7.90 8.88
CA LYS A 100 -1.33 9.17 9.60
C LYS A 100 -1.85 10.26 8.66
N PRO A 101 -2.65 11.22 9.14
CA PRO A 101 -3.10 12.36 8.32
C PRO A 101 -1.98 13.15 7.63
N THR A 102 -0.78 13.15 8.20
CA THR A 102 0.44 13.76 7.63
C THR A 102 0.87 13.11 6.31
N ASP A 103 0.48 11.86 6.07
CA ASP A 103 0.90 11.05 4.92
C ASP A 103 0.09 11.34 3.64
N PHE A 104 -0.93 12.21 3.73
CA PHE A 104 -1.89 12.51 2.67
C PHE A 104 -1.25 12.73 1.30
N HIS A 105 -0.21 13.56 1.22
CA HIS A 105 0.41 13.90 -0.05
C HIS A 105 1.18 12.72 -0.67
N GLY A 106 1.90 11.94 0.14
CA GLY A 106 2.64 10.78 -0.33
C GLY A 106 1.71 9.63 -0.77
N VAL A 107 0.68 9.33 0.03
CA VAL A 107 -0.34 8.33 -0.34
C VAL A 107 -1.08 8.75 -1.61
N LYS A 108 -1.45 10.02 -1.73
CA LYS A 108 -2.09 10.56 -2.94
C LYS A 108 -1.19 10.44 -4.17
N ALA A 109 0.12 10.65 -4.02
CA ALA A 109 1.09 10.50 -5.11
C ALA A 109 1.17 9.03 -5.60
N LEU A 110 1.19 8.07 -4.68
CA LEU A 110 1.17 6.63 -5.00
C LEU A 110 -0.13 6.22 -5.72
N LEU A 111 -1.27 6.70 -5.23
CA LEU A 111 -2.59 6.36 -5.76
C LEU A 111 -3.00 7.11 -7.04
N LYS A 112 -2.27 8.16 -7.42
CA LYS A 112 -2.52 8.89 -8.68
C LYS A 112 -2.56 7.97 -9.90
N SER A 113 -1.77 6.91 -9.86
CA SER A 113 -1.73 5.93 -10.94
C SER A 113 -2.61 4.69 -10.70
N TYR A 114 -3.47 4.68 -9.68
CA TYR A 114 -4.30 3.52 -9.35
C TYR A 114 -5.44 3.33 -10.37
N LEU A 115 -6.20 4.39 -10.63
CA LEU A 115 -7.22 4.50 -11.70
C LEU A 115 -7.01 5.83 -12.46
N ASP A 116 -7.81 6.10 -13.49
CA ASP A 116 -7.77 7.36 -14.24
C ASP A 116 -8.15 8.54 -13.35
N ASP A 117 -7.32 9.59 -13.27
CA ASP A 117 -7.52 10.80 -12.45
C ASP A 117 -8.90 11.47 -12.68
N THR A 118 -9.52 11.24 -13.84
CA THR A 118 -10.84 11.81 -14.17
C THR A 118 -12.03 10.97 -13.71
N ALA A 119 -11.79 9.73 -13.27
CA ALA A 119 -12.85 8.76 -13.01
C ALA A 119 -13.35 8.75 -11.57
N TRP A 120 -12.60 9.32 -10.62
CA TRP A 120 -12.87 9.15 -9.18
C TRP A 120 -12.20 10.23 -8.31
N ASP A 121 -12.77 10.47 -7.12
CA ASP A 121 -12.19 11.37 -6.13
C ASP A 121 -11.07 10.68 -5.32
N ILE A 122 -9.84 10.84 -5.80
CA ILE A 122 -8.62 10.33 -5.13
C ILE A 122 -8.47 10.94 -3.72
N SER A 123 -8.84 12.21 -3.55
CA SER A 123 -8.61 12.91 -2.27
C SER A 123 -9.50 12.33 -1.18
N GLU A 124 -10.79 12.14 -1.49
CA GLU A 124 -11.73 11.49 -0.58
C GLU A 124 -11.29 10.06 -0.24
N PHE A 125 -10.75 9.34 -1.22
CA PHE A 125 -10.26 7.98 -0.99
C PHE A 125 -9.03 7.95 -0.07
N VAL A 126 -8.09 8.87 -0.25
CA VAL A 126 -6.93 9.01 0.65
C VAL A 126 -7.39 9.34 2.06
N ASP A 127 -8.38 10.23 2.23
CA ASP A 127 -8.94 10.53 3.55
C ASP A 127 -9.54 9.29 4.22
N ILE A 128 -10.21 8.41 3.47
CA ILE A 128 -10.74 7.14 3.97
C ILE A 128 -9.62 6.20 4.39
N PHE A 129 -8.59 6.06 3.55
CA PHE A 129 -7.42 5.24 3.84
C PHE A 129 -6.73 5.69 5.13
N LEU A 130 -6.48 6.99 5.30
CA LEU A 130 -5.82 7.55 6.48
C LEU A 130 -6.71 7.53 7.73
N ALA A 131 -8.03 7.58 7.57
CA ALA A 131 -8.96 7.44 8.69
C ALA A 131 -9.06 5.99 9.21
N GLN A 132 -8.71 5.00 8.38
CA GLN A 132 -8.73 3.59 8.76
C GLN A 132 -7.45 3.19 9.50
N THR A 133 -7.40 3.46 10.80
CA THR A 133 -6.23 3.14 11.65
C THR A 133 -6.14 1.66 12.05
N THR A 134 -7.23 0.89 11.95
CA THR A 134 -7.28 -0.52 12.36
C THR A 134 -6.60 -1.48 11.37
N VAL A 135 -6.70 -1.19 10.08
CA VAL A 135 -6.21 -2.06 8.99
C VAL A 135 -5.56 -1.20 7.93
N GLY A 136 -4.25 -1.34 7.79
CA GLY A 136 -3.46 -0.53 6.88
C GLY A 136 -2.05 -0.32 7.39
N THR A 137 -1.11 -0.33 6.45
CA THR A 137 0.31 -0.07 6.68
C THR A 137 0.84 0.85 5.59
N VAL A 138 1.67 1.82 6.00
CA VAL A 138 2.49 2.62 5.10
C VAL A 138 3.96 2.24 5.29
N ILE A 139 4.72 2.18 4.19
CA ILE A 139 6.15 1.89 4.18
C ILE A 139 6.88 3.22 4.04
N LYS A 140 7.83 3.48 4.94
CA LYS A 140 8.69 4.67 4.92
C LYS A 140 10.11 4.32 5.31
N THR A 141 11.04 5.21 5.03
CA THR A 141 12.44 5.14 5.49
C THR A 141 12.67 5.82 6.85
N SER A 142 11.75 6.71 7.25
CA SER A 142 11.69 7.38 8.55
C SER A 142 10.27 7.88 8.78
N ASP A 143 9.87 8.19 10.02
CA ASP A 143 8.50 8.66 10.33
C ASP A 143 8.15 9.98 9.62
N ASP A 144 9.16 10.85 9.45
CA ASP A 144 9.05 12.16 8.79
C ASP A 144 9.07 12.09 7.26
N ASP A 145 9.42 10.94 6.68
CA ASP A 145 9.53 10.76 5.24
C ASP A 145 8.17 10.49 4.58
N ASN A 146 8.10 10.77 3.27
CA ASN A 146 6.94 10.43 2.47
C ASN A 146 6.80 8.90 2.32
N PRO A 147 5.58 8.35 2.40
CA PRO A 147 5.32 6.95 2.07
C PRO A 147 5.84 6.56 0.69
N ILE A 148 6.57 5.45 0.64
CA ILE A 148 7.06 4.82 -0.60
C ILE A 148 6.22 3.58 -0.99
N GLY A 149 5.34 3.14 -0.09
CA GLY A 149 4.37 2.09 -0.36
C GLY A 149 3.24 2.08 0.66
N ILE A 150 2.12 1.50 0.25
CA ILE A 150 0.90 1.37 1.06
C ILE A 150 0.29 -0.01 0.82
N LEU A 151 -0.30 -0.56 1.88
CA LEU A 151 -1.13 -1.75 1.82
C LEU A 151 -2.30 -1.59 2.78
N THR A 152 -3.53 -1.79 2.30
CA THR A 152 -4.73 -1.83 3.16
C THR A 152 -5.79 -2.77 2.60
N ALA A 153 -6.76 -3.13 3.44
CA ALA A 153 -8.01 -3.76 3.05
C ALA A 153 -9.18 -2.89 3.53
N LEU A 154 -9.89 -2.25 2.59
CA LEU A 154 -11.05 -1.40 2.89
C LEU A 154 -12.33 -2.22 2.82
N SER A 155 -13.19 -2.13 3.83
CA SER A 155 -14.51 -2.76 3.78
C SER A 155 -15.44 -2.01 2.83
N LEU A 156 -15.93 -2.67 1.77
CA LEU A 156 -16.92 -2.08 0.86
C LEU A 156 -18.22 -1.74 1.61
N ALA A 157 -18.57 -2.52 2.63
CA ALA A 157 -19.75 -2.29 3.45
C ALA A 157 -19.68 -0.99 4.25
N ARG A 158 -18.51 -0.73 4.86
CA ARG A 158 -18.26 0.43 5.72
C ARG A 158 -18.28 1.74 4.93
N TYR A 159 -17.79 1.72 3.70
CA TYR A 159 -17.62 2.91 2.86
C TYR A 159 -18.56 2.97 1.66
N LYS A 160 -19.63 2.16 1.64
CA LYS A 160 -20.59 2.10 0.53
C LYS A 160 -21.23 3.46 0.17
N ASP A 161 -21.36 4.36 1.14
CA ASP A 161 -22.02 5.66 0.98
C ASP A 161 -21.02 6.77 0.60
N ARG A 162 -19.73 6.44 0.41
CA ARG A 162 -18.68 7.36 0.01
C ARG A 162 -18.60 7.46 -1.51
N ARG A 163 -18.46 8.69 -2.03
CA ARG A 163 -18.56 8.94 -3.48
C ARG A 163 -17.43 8.24 -4.24
N CYS A 164 -16.21 8.30 -3.71
CA CYS A 164 -15.07 7.63 -4.32
C CYS A 164 -15.26 6.11 -4.49
N ILE A 165 -15.93 5.41 -3.57
CA ILE A 165 -16.16 3.95 -3.67
C ILE A 165 -17.18 3.63 -4.76
N GLU A 166 -18.25 4.42 -4.85
CA GLU A 166 -19.23 4.30 -5.93
C GLU A 166 -18.59 4.64 -7.30
N GLU A 167 -17.73 5.64 -7.37
CA GLU A 167 -17.01 5.99 -8.60
C GLU A 167 -16.06 4.87 -9.07
N ILE A 168 -15.32 4.23 -8.14
CA ILE A 168 -14.52 3.05 -8.43
C ILE A 168 -15.42 1.95 -9.02
N TYR A 169 -16.56 1.66 -8.40
CA TYR A 169 -17.50 0.66 -8.89
C TYR A 169 -17.94 0.94 -10.32
N GLN A 170 -18.43 2.16 -10.58
CA GLN A 170 -18.93 2.58 -11.88
C GLN A 170 -17.82 2.51 -12.94
N TYR A 171 -16.60 2.90 -12.57
CA TYR A 171 -15.44 2.81 -13.46
C TYR A 171 -15.13 1.35 -13.84
N LEU A 172 -15.10 0.43 -12.86
CA LEU A 172 -14.84 -0.98 -13.13
C LEU A 172 -15.98 -1.62 -13.94
N LEU A 173 -17.23 -1.27 -13.64
CA LEU A 173 -18.40 -1.78 -14.35
C LEU A 173 -18.44 -1.33 -15.80
N LYS A 174 -18.11 -0.06 -16.07
CA LYS A 174 -18.04 0.53 -17.42
C LYS A 174 -16.98 -0.16 -18.29
N ASN A 175 -15.86 -0.56 -17.70
CA ASN A 175 -14.75 -1.19 -18.41
C ASN A 175 -14.86 -2.72 -18.47
N CYS A 176 -15.84 -3.32 -17.79
CA CYS A 176 -16.07 -4.76 -17.83
C CYS A 176 -16.92 -5.15 -19.05
N SER A 177 -16.28 -5.75 -20.05
CA SER A 177 -16.92 -6.14 -21.31
C SER A 177 -17.67 -7.48 -21.25
N GLU A 178 -17.27 -8.38 -20.36
CA GLU A 178 -17.78 -9.75 -20.31
C GLU A 178 -18.98 -9.86 -19.37
N SER A 179 -20.13 -10.31 -19.86
CA SER A 179 -21.36 -10.45 -19.06
C SER A 179 -21.16 -11.33 -17.82
N SER A 180 -20.47 -12.46 -17.96
CA SER A 180 -20.27 -13.42 -16.86
C SER A 180 -19.47 -12.84 -15.69
N THR A 181 -18.48 -11.99 -16.01
CA THR A 181 -17.62 -11.33 -15.02
C THR A 181 -18.28 -10.07 -14.49
N LYS A 182 -19.02 -9.36 -15.33
CA LYS A 182 -19.84 -8.21 -14.92
C LYS A 182 -20.85 -8.60 -13.84
N GLU A 183 -21.56 -9.72 -14.03
CA GLU A 183 -22.49 -10.27 -13.04
C GLU A 183 -21.79 -10.60 -11.70
N LYS A 184 -20.56 -11.10 -11.74
CA LYS A 184 -19.76 -11.37 -10.53
C LYS A 184 -19.36 -10.07 -9.84
N LEU A 185 -18.87 -9.08 -10.59
CA LEU A 185 -18.52 -7.76 -10.07
C LEU A 185 -19.73 -7.10 -9.41
N GLU A 186 -20.89 -7.11 -10.07
CA GLU A 186 -22.16 -6.62 -9.52
C GLU A 186 -22.55 -7.37 -8.24
N ALA A 187 -22.39 -8.71 -8.22
CA ALA A 187 -22.69 -9.51 -7.04
C ALA A 187 -21.78 -9.18 -5.84
N VAL A 188 -20.48 -8.98 -6.09
CA VAL A 188 -19.48 -8.59 -5.08
C VAL A 188 -19.80 -7.20 -4.52
N TRP A 189 -20.16 -6.24 -5.38
CA TRP A 189 -20.42 -4.86 -4.96
C TRP A 189 -21.80 -4.61 -4.34
N SER A 190 -22.80 -5.44 -4.65
CA SER A 190 -24.17 -5.25 -4.16
C SER A 190 -24.58 -6.30 -3.12
N LYS A 191 -24.66 -7.57 -3.53
CA LYS A 191 -25.19 -8.67 -2.71
C LYS A 191 -24.22 -9.07 -1.60
N GLN A 192 -22.93 -9.04 -1.87
CA GLN A 192 -21.90 -9.59 -0.98
C GLN A 192 -21.04 -8.50 -0.32
N ALA A 193 -21.27 -7.22 -0.61
CA ALA A 193 -20.45 -6.09 -0.15
C ALA A 193 -20.17 -6.09 1.36
N LYS A 194 -21.10 -6.61 2.17
CA LYS A 194 -20.97 -6.80 3.63
C LYS A 194 -19.73 -7.62 4.04
N HIS A 195 -19.23 -8.47 3.15
CA HIS A 195 -18.14 -9.40 3.40
C HIS A 195 -17.03 -9.27 2.35
N VAL A 196 -16.89 -8.10 1.73
CA VAL A 196 -15.87 -7.87 0.70
C VAL A 196 -14.88 -6.80 1.17
N GLY A 197 -13.60 -7.15 1.13
CA GLY A 197 -12.49 -6.24 1.35
C GLY A 197 -11.85 -5.82 0.03
N LEU A 198 -11.75 -4.53 -0.25
CA LEU A 198 -10.95 -3.99 -1.34
C LEU A 198 -9.50 -3.88 -0.88
N ILE A 199 -8.62 -4.73 -1.38
CA ILE A 199 -7.18 -4.62 -1.12
C ILE A 199 -6.59 -3.58 -2.07
N VAL A 200 -5.89 -2.61 -1.49
CA VAL A 200 -5.12 -1.61 -2.22
C VAL A 200 -3.67 -1.77 -1.83
N SER A 201 -2.86 -2.14 -2.80
CA SER A 201 -1.42 -2.38 -2.68
C SER A 201 -0.71 -1.59 -3.74
N GLU A 202 -0.06 -0.49 -3.36
CA GLU A 202 0.74 0.33 -4.27
C GLU A 202 2.08 0.63 -3.62
N ARG A 203 3.17 0.46 -4.37
CA ARG A 203 4.52 0.71 -3.91
C ARG A 203 5.39 1.13 -5.08
N LEU A 204 6.41 1.92 -4.80
CA LEU A 204 7.42 2.24 -5.82
C LEU A 204 8.14 0.94 -6.25
N VAL A 205 8.56 0.89 -7.51
CA VAL A 205 9.20 -0.29 -8.11
C VAL A 205 10.54 -0.67 -7.45
N ASN A 206 11.16 0.28 -6.75
CA ASN A 206 12.41 0.10 -6.02
C ASN A 206 12.21 -0.42 -4.59
N VAL A 207 10.97 -0.59 -4.12
CA VAL A 207 10.72 -1.24 -2.82
C VAL A 207 11.08 -2.73 -2.93
N PRO A 208 11.90 -3.29 -2.04
CA PRO A 208 12.28 -4.70 -2.10
C PRO A 208 11.08 -5.64 -2.01
N VAL A 209 11.14 -6.77 -2.73
CA VAL A 209 10.09 -7.80 -2.67
C VAL A 209 10.10 -8.55 -1.34
N ASP A 210 11.22 -8.53 -0.63
CA ASP A 210 11.46 -9.21 0.66
C ASP A 210 10.53 -8.69 1.78
N LEU A 211 10.01 -7.48 1.62
CA LEU A 211 9.04 -6.89 2.55
C LEU A 211 7.62 -7.46 2.36
N VAL A 212 7.32 -8.01 1.19
CA VAL A 212 5.96 -8.41 0.81
C VAL A 212 5.37 -9.52 1.70
N PRO A 213 6.09 -10.58 2.09
CA PRO A 213 5.58 -11.56 3.04
C PRO A 213 5.14 -10.94 4.38
N HIS A 214 5.95 -10.02 4.91
CA HIS A 214 5.65 -9.33 6.17
C HIS A 214 4.47 -8.37 6.04
N LEU A 215 4.38 -7.65 4.93
CA LEU A 215 3.26 -6.75 4.63
C LEU A 215 1.92 -7.48 4.59
N TYR A 216 1.82 -8.56 3.81
CA TYR A 216 0.57 -9.30 3.71
C TYR A 216 0.25 -10.11 4.96
N THR A 217 1.25 -10.60 5.68
CA THR A 217 1.05 -11.22 7.00
C THR A 217 0.41 -10.24 7.96
N SER A 218 1.01 -9.04 8.10
CA SER A 218 0.51 -7.98 8.97
C SER A 218 -0.90 -7.55 8.58
N LEU A 219 -1.17 -7.38 7.27
CA LEU A 219 -2.51 -7.04 6.79
C LEU A 219 -3.56 -8.07 7.20
N LEU A 220 -3.28 -9.36 7.05
CA LEU A 220 -4.23 -10.43 7.37
C LEU A 220 -4.47 -10.52 8.88
N ASP A 221 -3.42 -10.35 9.68
CA ASP A 221 -3.51 -10.34 11.14
C ASP A 221 -4.29 -9.11 11.62
N GLU A 222 -4.07 -7.94 11.02
CA GLU A 222 -4.83 -6.71 11.28
C GLU A 222 -6.33 -6.87 10.96
N VAL A 223 -6.66 -7.46 9.80
CA VAL A 223 -8.05 -7.77 9.44
C VAL A 223 -8.69 -8.70 10.47
N MET A 224 -7.96 -9.73 10.91
CA MET A 224 -8.44 -10.66 11.93
C MET A 224 -8.69 -9.92 13.26
N TRP A 225 -7.76 -9.08 13.72
CA TRP A 225 -7.95 -8.31 14.95
C TRP A 225 -9.05 -7.28 14.85
N ALA A 226 -9.25 -6.67 13.68
CA ALA A 226 -10.34 -5.73 13.43
C ALA A 226 -11.73 -6.36 13.63
N THR A 227 -11.84 -7.69 13.51
CA THR A 227 -13.10 -8.40 13.82
C THR A 227 -13.43 -8.44 15.32
N GLU A 228 -12.50 -8.08 16.20
CA GLU A 228 -12.65 -8.08 17.66
C GLU A 228 -12.45 -6.69 18.28
N ASP A 229 -11.49 -5.92 17.77
CA ASP A 229 -11.03 -4.67 18.37
C ASP A 229 -11.85 -3.43 17.94
N GLU A 230 -12.63 -3.50 16.85
CA GLU A 230 -13.55 -2.42 16.45
C GLU A 230 -14.63 -2.17 17.53
N PRO A 231 -15.08 -0.91 17.73
CA PRO A 231 -15.83 -0.51 18.92
C PRO A 231 -17.28 -1.00 18.91
N THR A 232 -17.83 -1.28 17.72
CA THR A 232 -19.21 -1.72 17.53
C THR A 232 -19.23 -3.04 16.78
N LYS A 233 -20.25 -3.86 17.06
CA LYS A 233 -20.40 -5.16 16.41
C LYS A 233 -20.60 -5.01 14.90
N GLU A 234 -21.27 -3.94 14.49
CA GLU A 234 -21.47 -3.58 13.09
C GLU A 234 -20.14 -3.34 12.38
N LEU A 235 -19.20 -2.62 13.01
CA LEU A 235 -17.86 -2.38 12.45
C LEU A 235 -17.00 -3.65 12.47
N GLN A 236 -17.07 -4.45 13.53
CA GLN A 236 -16.41 -5.76 13.59
C GLN A 236 -16.88 -6.68 12.46
N ASP A 237 -18.20 -6.74 12.22
CA ASP A 237 -18.80 -7.55 11.15
C ASP A 237 -18.37 -7.09 9.75
N CYS A 238 -18.01 -5.81 9.59
CA CYS A 238 -17.52 -5.25 8.33
C CYS A 238 -16.14 -5.78 7.91
N PHE A 239 -15.35 -6.34 8.84
CA PHE A 239 -14.03 -6.95 8.55
C PHE A 239 -14.07 -8.47 8.40
N LYS A 240 -15.26 -9.09 8.55
CA LYS A 240 -15.45 -10.54 8.31
C LYS A 240 -15.54 -10.83 6.81
N PHE A 241 -14.41 -10.63 6.13
CA PHE A 241 -14.30 -10.79 4.68
C PHE A 241 -14.39 -12.26 4.27
N LYS A 242 -15.20 -12.51 3.24
CA LYS A 242 -15.32 -13.81 2.55
C LYS A 242 -14.64 -13.77 1.19
N GLU A 243 -14.53 -12.59 0.61
CA GLU A 243 -13.87 -12.34 -0.68
C GLU A 243 -13.09 -11.03 -0.61
N TYR A 244 -11.99 -10.97 -1.33
CA TYR A 244 -11.17 -9.79 -1.54
C TYR A 244 -11.25 -9.38 -3.00
N LEU A 245 -11.36 -8.08 -3.23
CA LEU A 245 -11.24 -7.49 -4.55
C LEU A 245 -9.87 -6.82 -4.65
N VAL A 246 -9.13 -7.09 -5.71
CA VAL A 246 -7.83 -6.49 -5.99
C VAL A 246 -7.85 -5.87 -7.37
N VAL A 247 -7.34 -4.65 -7.48
CA VAL A 247 -7.08 -3.99 -8.76
C VAL A 247 -5.59 -3.72 -8.86
N THR A 248 -4.96 -4.17 -9.93
CA THR A 248 -3.52 -3.96 -10.15
C THR A 248 -3.19 -3.63 -11.60
N ARG A 249 -1.97 -3.14 -11.82
CA ARG A 249 -1.40 -2.84 -13.14
C ARG A 249 -0.65 -4.04 -13.67
N VAL A 250 -0.91 -4.39 -14.93
CA VAL A 250 -0.18 -5.41 -15.67
C VAL A 250 0.17 -4.91 -17.06
N PHE A 251 1.17 -5.51 -17.68
CA PHE A 251 1.55 -5.23 -19.06
C PHE A 251 1.31 -6.44 -19.95
N VAL A 252 1.07 -6.19 -21.23
CA VAL A 252 1.01 -7.23 -22.27
C VAL A 252 1.92 -6.83 -23.40
N GLU A 253 2.77 -7.76 -23.83
CA GLU A 253 3.58 -7.58 -25.04
C GLU A 253 2.70 -7.69 -26.29
N LEU A 254 2.87 -6.72 -27.19
CA LEU A 254 2.24 -6.78 -28.49
C LEU A 254 3.02 -7.70 -29.42
N PRO A 255 2.33 -8.61 -30.13
CA PRO A 255 2.98 -9.40 -31.15
C PRO A 255 3.54 -8.44 -32.21
N LYS A 256 4.86 -8.50 -32.44
CA LYS A 256 5.51 -7.78 -33.54
C LYS A 256 4.82 -8.21 -34.84
N LYS A 257 4.28 -7.26 -35.61
CA LYS A 257 3.77 -7.50 -36.96
C LYS A 257 4.94 -8.00 -37.83
N GLY A 258 5.11 -9.32 -37.93
CA GLY A 258 6.16 -9.93 -38.76
C GLY A 258 6.55 -11.38 -38.48
N SER A 259 6.22 -11.98 -37.33
CA SER A 259 6.56 -13.39 -37.07
C SER A 259 5.36 -14.31 -37.27
N SER A 260 5.16 -14.75 -38.52
CA SER A 260 4.42 -15.97 -38.81
C SER A 260 5.17 -17.19 -38.26
N LYS A 261 4.77 -17.72 -37.10
CA LYS A 261 5.08 -19.10 -36.72
C LYS A 261 3.85 -19.80 -36.15
N GLN A 262 3.29 -20.64 -37.03
CA GLN A 262 2.63 -21.92 -36.80
C GLN A 262 2.04 -22.22 -35.41
N GLY A 263 0.71 -22.23 -35.38
CA GLY A 263 -0.14 -23.22 -34.72
C GLY A 263 0.44 -24.02 -33.56
N LYS A 264 0.18 -23.55 -32.34
CA LYS A 264 -0.22 -24.41 -31.23
C LYS A 264 -1.54 -23.87 -30.67
N LYS A 265 -2.59 -24.69 -30.74
CA LYS A 265 -3.86 -24.44 -30.05
C LYS A 265 -3.56 -24.39 -28.55
N MET A 266 -3.41 -23.18 -28.02
CA MET A 266 -3.25 -22.95 -26.59
C MET A 266 -4.63 -23.11 -25.94
N LYS A 267 -4.73 -24.04 -24.97
CA LYS A 267 -5.92 -24.22 -24.14
C LYS A 267 -6.31 -22.87 -23.54
N LYS A 268 -7.57 -22.48 -23.73
CA LYS A 268 -8.16 -21.27 -23.15
C LYS A 268 -8.11 -21.38 -21.62
N ASN A 269 -7.08 -20.79 -20.99
CA ASN A 269 -7.08 -20.59 -19.55
C ASN A 269 -8.11 -19.51 -19.19
N LYS A 270 -8.77 -19.64 -18.04
CA LYS A 270 -9.66 -18.63 -17.49
C LYS A 270 -8.89 -17.30 -17.39
N GLY A 271 -9.41 -16.24 -18.02
CA GLY A 271 -8.84 -14.89 -17.97
C GLY A 271 -7.92 -14.50 -19.13
N SER A 272 -8.07 -15.08 -20.34
CA SER A 272 -7.30 -14.64 -21.51
C SER A 272 -7.45 -13.12 -21.72
N PRO A 273 -6.35 -12.34 -21.77
CA PRO A 273 -6.43 -10.91 -21.94
C PRO A 273 -7.09 -10.56 -23.27
N VAL A 274 -7.74 -9.39 -23.33
CA VAL A 274 -8.47 -8.88 -24.51
C VAL A 274 -7.61 -8.93 -25.79
N ASP A 275 -6.28 -8.94 -25.68
CA ASP A 275 -5.32 -8.86 -26.79
C ASP A 275 -4.44 -10.12 -27.00
N GLY A 276 -4.68 -11.23 -26.29
CA GLY A 276 -4.05 -12.54 -26.59
C GLY A 276 -2.54 -12.68 -26.35
N GLY A 277 -1.89 -11.73 -25.67
CA GLY A 277 -0.48 -11.82 -25.25
C GLY A 277 -0.30 -12.35 -23.82
N GLU A 278 0.95 -12.59 -23.42
CA GLU A 278 1.32 -12.99 -22.06
C GLU A 278 1.25 -11.79 -21.10
N LEU A 279 0.75 -12.01 -19.88
CA LEU A 279 0.65 -10.98 -18.85
C LEU A 279 1.99 -10.86 -18.11
N ILE A 280 2.52 -9.65 -18.07
CA ILE A 280 3.72 -9.29 -17.32
C ILE A 280 3.29 -8.53 -16.06
N PHE A 281 3.71 -9.05 -14.91
CA PHE A 281 3.43 -8.48 -13.60
C PHE A 281 4.62 -7.65 -13.12
N ILE A 282 4.37 -6.43 -12.66
CA ILE A 282 5.40 -5.59 -12.03
C ILE A 282 5.68 -6.09 -10.60
N LYS A 283 4.60 -6.45 -9.91
CA LYS A 283 4.59 -6.96 -8.54
C LYS A 283 4.43 -8.48 -8.63
N PRO A 284 5.48 -9.29 -8.39
CA PRO A 284 5.40 -10.74 -8.52
C PRO A 284 4.33 -11.37 -7.60
N GLU A 285 4.02 -10.73 -6.48
CA GLU A 285 2.91 -11.13 -5.60
C GLU A 285 1.54 -11.12 -6.30
N ASP A 286 1.34 -10.22 -7.27
CA ASP A 286 0.08 -10.15 -8.01
C ASP A 286 -0.10 -11.33 -8.96
N GLU A 287 0.98 -11.96 -9.42
CA GLU A 287 0.90 -13.17 -10.23
C GLU A 287 0.34 -14.33 -9.38
N ILE A 288 0.75 -14.42 -8.11
CA ILE A 288 0.24 -15.41 -7.17
C ILE A 288 -1.25 -15.15 -6.88
N LEU A 289 -1.63 -13.88 -6.64
CA LEU A 289 -3.03 -13.49 -6.49
C LEU A 289 -3.86 -13.85 -7.73
N HIS A 290 -3.31 -13.64 -8.93
CA HIS A 290 -3.98 -13.98 -10.18
C HIS A 290 -4.21 -15.49 -10.32
N LYS A 291 -3.22 -16.32 -9.98
CA LYS A 291 -3.35 -17.79 -9.99
C LYS A 291 -4.42 -18.29 -9.02
N LEU A 292 -4.56 -17.63 -7.87
CA LEU A 292 -5.54 -17.96 -6.82
C LEU A 292 -6.91 -17.32 -7.03
N SER A 293 -7.04 -16.41 -8.00
CA SER A 293 -8.29 -15.69 -8.26
C SER A 293 -9.40 -16.63 -8.75
N SER A 294 -10.62 -16.39 -8.25
CA SER A 294 -11.81 -17.15 -8.64
C SER A 294 -12.38 -16.65 -9.97
N TRP A 295 -12.20 -15.36 -10.23
CA TRP A 295 -12.49 -14.69 -11.48
C TRP A 295 -11.56 -13.49 -11.63
N SER A 296 -11.24 -13.14 -12.87
CA SER A 296 -10.47 -11.97 -13.20
C SER A 296 -10.91 -11.42 -14.55
N PHE A 297 -10.75 -10.11 -14.74
CA PHE A 297 -10.82 -9.49 -16.06
C PHE A 297 -9.82 -8.36 -16.16
N SER A 298 -9.39 -8.09 -17.39
CA SER A 298 -8.52 -6.97 -17.69
C SER A 298 -9.14 -6.02 -18.69
N PHE A 299 -8.82 -4.74 -18.55
CA PHE A 299 -9.24 -3.69 -19.45
C PHE A 299 -8.11 -2.70 -19.69
N ARG A 300 -8.21 -1.95 -20.78
CA ARG A 300 -7.19 -0.96 -21.14
C ARG A 300 -7.32 0.27 -20.27
N ASP A 301 -6.22 0.66 -19.65
CA ASP A 301 -6.14 1.92 -18.93
C ASP A 301 -5.87 3.09 -19.89
N LYS A 302 -6.52 4.22 -19.65
CA LYS A 302 -6.21 5.48 -20.33
C LYS A 302 -5.18 6.32 -19.60
N ALA A 303 -4.93 6.04 -18.31
CA ALA A 303 -3.91 6.72 -17.54
C ALA A 303 -2.56 6.53 -18.24
N GLU A 304 -2.03 7.64 -18.74
CA GLU A 304 -0.87 7.75 -19.59
C GLU A 304 0.28 6.93 -19.00
N ALA A 305 0.77 5.95 -19.76
CA ALA A 305 1.86 5.11 -19.33
C ALA A 305 3.09 6.00 -19.09
N LEU A 306 3.44 6.22 -17.82
CA LEU A 306 4.69 6.88 -17.43
C LEU A 306 5.93 6.19 -18.04
N ALA A 307 5.77 4.99 -18.61
CA ALA A 307 6.78 4.22 -19.34
C ALA A 307 6.64 4.27 -20.89
N ALA A 308 5.77 5.13 -21.45
CA ALA A 308 5.52 5.19 -22.90
C ALA A 308 6.77 5.47 -23.75
N HIS A 309 7.80 6.08 -23.16
CA HIS A 309 9.07 6.34 -23.85
C HIS A 309 9.97 5.10 -24.00
N GLU A 310 9.87 4.10 -23.12
CA GLU A 310 10.75 2.93 -23.11
C GLU A 310 10.10 1.66 -23.67
N THR A 311 8.77 1.58 -23.70
CA THR A 311 8.05 0.36 -24.07
C THR A 311 7.22 0.51 -25.36
N LYS A 312 7.84 0.76 -26.50
CA LYS A 312 7.15 0.86 -27.81
C LYS A 312 6.30 -0.38 -28.18
N ASN A 313 6.53 -1.52 -27.52
CA ASN A 313 5.84 -2.79 -27.80
C ASN A 313 5.00 -3.34 -26.64
N MET A 314 4.82 -2.62 -25.52
CA MET A 314 4.00 -3.10 -24.41
C MET A 314 2.76 -2.23 -24.24
N LYS A 315 1.62 -2.86 -23.92
CA LYS A 315 0.40 -2.16 -23.52
C LYS A 315 0.15 -2.36 -22.04
N GLN A 316 -0.13 -1.28 -21.34
CA GLN A 316 -0.59 -1.31 -19.97
C GLN A 316 -2.08 -1.67 -19.92
N LEU A 317 -2.44 -2.58 -19.02
CA LEU A 317 -3.80 -2.96 -18.68
C LEU A 317 -4.02 -2.82 -17.17
N ARG A 318 -5.28 -2.69 -16.77
CA ARG A 318 -5.71 -2.95 -15.40
C ARG A 318 -6.26 -4.35 -15.32
N LEU A 319 -5.87 -5.06 -14.26
CA LEU A 319 -6.36 -6.39 -13.93
C LEU A 319 -7.17 -6.29 -12.63
N VAL A 320 -8.40 -6.77 -12.68
CA VAL A 320 -9.30 -6.87 -11.52
C VAL A 320 -9.47 -8.34 -11.18
N MET A 321 -9.35 -8.68 -9.90
CA MET A 321 -9.35 -10.06 -9.41
C MET A 321 -10.26 -10.19 -8.19
N GLY A 322 -11.14 -11.19 -8.20
CA GLY A 322 -11.92 -11.61 -7.03
C GLY A 322 -11.33 -12.87 -6.39
N ILE A 323 -10.93 -12.78 -5.13
CA ILE A 323 -10.14 -13.80 -4.43
C ILE A 323 -10.89 -14.24 -3.17
N GLN A 324 -11.14 -15.54 -3.02
CA GLN A 324 -11.81 -16.04 -1.82
C GLN A 324 -10.89 -15.91 -0.61
N ALA A 325 -11.42 -15.50 0.55
CA ALA A 325 -10.63 -15.29 1.76
C ALA A 325 -9.83 -16.53 2.18
N LYS A 326 -10.39 -17.74 1.99
CA LYS A 326 -9.68 -19.02 2.25
C LYS A 326 -8.43 -19.23 1.40
N ALA A 327 -8.33 -18.58 0.23
CA ALA A 327 -7.16 -18.67 -0.62
C ALA A 327 -6.00 -17.79 -0.12
N MET A 328 -6.27 -16.84 0.80
CA MET A 328 -5.25 -15.95 1.35
C MET A 328 -4.23 -16.69 2.23
N GLU A 329 -4.60 -17.83 2.83
CA GLU A 329 -3.65 -18.68 3.56
C GLU A 329 -2.63 -19.29 2.61
N SER A 330 -3.08 -19.88 1.49
CA SER A 330 -2.19 -20.40 0.45
C SER A 330 -1.36 -19.30 -0.22
N PHE A 331 -1.93 -18.11 -0.37
CA PHE A 331 -1.21 -16.93 -0.84
C PHE A 331 -0.05 -16.57 0.10
N LYS A 332 -0.30 -16.50 1.42
CA LYS A 332 0.72 -16.20 2.44
C LYS A 332 1.91 -17.17 2.35
N GLU A 333 1.64 -18.47 2.18
CA GLU A 333 2.69 -19.48 2.00
C GLU A 333 3.48 -19.30 0.70
N GLN A 334 2.80 -19.03 -0.42
CA GLN A 334 3.45 -18.87 -1.73
C GLN A 334 4.29 -17.58 -1.81
N VAL A 335 3.82 -16.50 -1.20
CA VAL A 335 4.58 -15.24 -1.11
C VAL A 335 5.83 -15.41 -0.24
N LYS A 336 5.75 -16.20 0.84
CA LYS A 336 6.94 -16.51 1.64
C LYS A 336 8.00 -17.25 0.83
N LYS A 337 7.58 -18.27 0.07
CA LYS A 337 8.47 -19.03 -0.83
C LYS A 337 9.07 -18.17 -1.94
N LEU A 338 8.31 -17.20 -2.46
CA LEU A 338 8.80 -16.27 -3.49
C LEU A 338 10.07 -15.53 -3.05
N VAL A 339 10.20 -15.22 -1.76
CA VAL A 339 11.38 -14.55 -1.20
C VAL A 339 12.46 -15.57 -0.86
N GLU A 340 12.11 -16.69 -0.22
CA GLU A 340 13.07 -17.76 0.12
C GLU A 340 13.78 -18.35 -1.10
N ASP A 341 13.09 -18.52 -2.23
CA ASP A 341 13.65 -19.07 -3.47
C ASP A 341 14.48 -18.02 -4.25
N GLY A 342 14.43 -16.73 -3.85
CA GLY A 342 15.17 -15.64 -4.48
C GLY A 342 16.58 -15.42 -3.91
N ASP A 343 16.89 -16.04 -2.78
CA ASP A 343 18.17 -15.96 -2.06
C ASP A 343 19.17 -17.08 -2.45
N GLU A 344 18.77 -18.03 -3.30
CA GLU A 344 19.62 -19.09 -3.88
C GLU A 344 20.21 -18.69 -5.25
#